data_AF-A0A3D3QN50-F1
#
_entry.id   AF-A0A3D3QN50-F1
#
_cell.length_a   1.000
_cell.length_b   1.000
_cell.length_c   1.000
_cell.angle_alpha   90.00
_cell.angle_beta   90.00
_cell.angle_gamma   90.00
#
_symmetry.space_group_name_H-M   'P 1'
#
loop_
_entity.id
_entity.type
_entity.pdbx_description
1 polymer ?
#
loop_
_entity_poly.entity_id
_entity_poly.type
_entity_poly.pdbx_seq_one_letter_code
_entity_poly.pdbx_strand_id
1 'polypeptide(L)' 'MWPRSEGSKLTINDIQGLPGWRDLDAVRNGRIIFVDADRFNRPGPELPNVALELARALHPAAFRKTGL' A
#
# COMPACT_ATOMS: atom_id res chain seq x y z
N MET A 1 13.28 9.26 15.02
CA MET A 1 12.16 10.22 15.04
C MET A 1 11.14 9.75 14.01
N TRP A 2 10.01 9.21 14.44
CA TRP A 2 8.92 8.83 13.52
C TRP A 2 8.25 10.14 13.04
N PRO A 3 8.00 10.32 11.73
CA PRO A 3 7.29 11.51 11.26
C PRO A 3 5.88 11.52 11.88
N ARG A 4 5.58 12.53 12.70
CA ARG A 4 4.26 12.72 13.30
C ARG A 4 3.24 12.94 12.18
N SER A 5 2.36 11.98 11.95
CA SER A 5 1.32 12.05 10.94
C SER A 5 0.10 12.81 11.49
N GLU A 6 0.19 14.14 11.48
CA GLU A 6 -0.99 14.95 11.18
C GLU A 6 -0.74 15.62 9.84
N GLY A 7 -1.42 15.15 8.79
CA GLY A 7 -1.41 15.77 7.47
C GLY A 7 -0.15 15.60 6.60
N SER A 8 0.89 14.87 7.05
CA SER A 8 2.09 14.66 6.24
C SER A 8 1.83 13.70 5.08
N LYS A 9 1.74 14.23 3.85
CA LYS A 9 1.74 13.44 2.61
C LYS A 9 3.12 12.82 2.42
N LEU A 10 3.34 11.61 2.96
CA LEU A 10 4.54 10.83 2.69
C LEU A 10 4.60 10.50 1.20
N THR A 11 5.74 10.77 0.58
CA THR A 11 6.01 10.39 -0.80
C THR A 11 6.76 9.05 -0.85
N ILE A 12 6.80 8.43 -2.03
CA ILE A 12 7.61 7.22 -2.26
C ILE A 12 9.09 7.50 -1.96
N ASN A 13 9.59 8.68 -2.33
CA ASN A 13 10.98 9.09 -2.10
C ASN A 13 11.29 9.17 -0.61
N ASP A 14 10.34 9.66 0.20
CA ASP A 14 10.51 9.69 1.66
C ASP A 14 10.66 8.28 2.21
N ILE A 15 9.81 7.34 1.77
CA ILE A 15 9.86 5.93 2.19
C ILE A 15 11.18 5.26 1.76
N GLN A 16 11.66 5.54 0.54
CA GLN A 16 12.93 5.03 0.04
C GLN A 16 14.14 5.55 0.82
N GLY A 17 14.04 6.73 1.44
CA GLY A 17 15.07 7.31 2.28
C GLY A 17 15.13 6.78 3.71
N LEU A 18 14.04 6.16 4.20
CA LEU A 18 13.94 5.71 5.59
C LEU A 18 14.97 4.59 5.91
N PRO A 19 15.79 4.76 6.97
CA PRO A 19 16.70 3.71 7.43
C PRO A 19 15.95 2.40 7.70
N GLY A 20 16.50 1.28 7.22
CA GLY A 20 15.91 -0.07 7.34
C GLY A 20 14.79 -0.38 6.34
N TRP A 21 14.13 0.64 5.77
CA TRP A 21 13.09 0.44 4.75
C TRP A 21 13.66 0.38 3.34
N ARG A 22 14.71 1.17 3.07
CA ARG A 22 15.38 1.21 1.76
C ARG A 22 15.83 -0.16 1.25
N ASP A 23 16.14 -1.08 2.18
CA ASP A 23 16.67 -2.41 1.88
C ASP A 23 15.58 -3.44 1.61
N LEU A 24 14.31 -3.12 1.89
CA LEU A 24 13.18 -4.01 1.63
C LEU A 24 12.97 -4.19 0.13
N ASP A 25 12.79 -5.44 -0.31
CA ASP A 25 12.51 -5.74 -1.73
C ASP A 25 11.24 -5.06 -2.23
N ALA A 26 10.25 -4.82 -1.37
CA ALA A 26 9.06 -4.06 -1.75
C ALA A 26 9.41 -2.61 -2.14
N VAL A 27 10.31 -1.97 -1.38
CA VAL A 27 10.73 -0.58 -1.60
C VAL A 27 11.66 -0.48 -2.81
N ARG A 28 12.64 -1.40 -2.93
CA ARG A 28 13.58 -1.44 -4.06
C ARG A 28 12.91 -1.68 -5.41
N ASN A 29 11.83 -2.46 -5.44
CA ASN A 29 11.09 -2.78 -6.66
C ASN A 29 9.86 -1.87 -6.88
N GLY A 30 9.71 -0.78 -6.12
CA GLY A 30 8.59 0.15 -6.27
C GLY A 30 7.21 -0.47 -5.98
N ARG A 31 7.16 -1.59 -5.25
CA ARG A 31 5.92 -2.28 -4.85
C ARG A 31 5.36 -1.68 -3.57
N ILE A 32 5.12 -0.38 -3.60
CA ILE A 32 4.57 0.40 -2.49
C ILE A 32 3.16 0.83 -2.88
N ILE A 33 2.19 0.61 -1.99
CA ILE A 33 0.82 1.09 -2.15
C ILE A 33 0.46 2.02 -1.00
N PHE A 34 -0.27 3.08 -1.31
CA PHE A 34 -0.93 3.91 -0.31
C PHE A 34 -2.39 3.50 -0.23
N VAL A 35 -2.86 3.33 1.00
CA VAL A 35 -4.23 2.91 1.28
C VAL A 35 -4.90 3.93 2.20
N ASP A 36 -6.23 3.99 2.13
CA ASP A 36 -7.02 4.79 3.06
C ASP A 36 -7.01 4.13 4.45
N ALA A 37 -6.34 4.79 5.40
CA ALA A 37 -6.16 4.27 6.74
C ALA A 37 -7.50 4.12 7.50
N ASP A 38 -8.49 4.98 7.27
CA ASP A 38 -9.79 4.87 7.94
C ASP A 38 -10.54 3.63 7.44
N ARG A 39 -10.44 3.32 6.14
CA ARG A 39 -11.03 2.11 5.55
C ARG A 39 -10.30 0.83 5.97
N PHE A 40 -8.98 0.86 6.07
CA PHE A 40 -8.16 -0.33 6.38
C PHE A 40 -8.08 -0.64 7.88
N ASN A 41 -8.09 0.37 8.75
CA ASN A 41 -7.97 0.17 10.20
C ASN A 41 -9.32 -0.02 10.90
N ARG A 42 -10.45 0.27 10.22
CA ARG A 42 -11.80 0.15 10.79
C ARG A 42 -12.64 -0.83 9.97
N PRO A 43 -12.65 -2.13 10.35
CA PRO A 43 -13.48 -3.11 9.65
C PRO A 43 -14.97 -2.72 9.79
N GLY A 44 -15.64 -2.57 8.65
CA GLY A 44 -17.04 -2.19 8.54
C GLY A 44 -17.68 -2.79 7.27
N PRO A 45 -18.82 -2.26 6.80
CA PRO A 45 -19.51 -2.77 5.61
C PRO A 45 -18.63 -2.83 4.36
N GLU A 46 -17.62 -1.96 4.27
CA GLU A 46 -16.66 -1.87 3.16
C GLU A 46 -15.53 -2.92 3.22
N LEU A 47 -15.47 -3.76 4.25
CA LEU A 47 -14.39 -4.75 4.43
C LEU A 47 -14.16 -5.64 3.18
N PRO A 48 -15.20 -6.17 2.50
CA PRO A 48 -14.99 -6.97 1.29
C PRO A 48 -14.30 -6.17 0.16
N ASN A 49 -14.61 -4.88 0.03
CA ASN A 49 -14.02 -4.01 -0.99
C ASN A 49 -12.55 -3.73 -0.68
N VAL A 50 -12.23 -3.46 0.59
CA VAL A 50 -10.85 -3.27 1.08
C VAL A 50 -10.02 -4.54 0.90
N ALA A 51 -10.59 -5.71 1.21
CA ALA A 51 -9.92 -7.00 0.99
C ALA A 51 -9.65 -7.25 -0.50
N LEU A 52 -10.60 -6.91 -1.37
CA LEU A 52 -10.43 -7.02 -2.83
C LEU A 52 -9.37 -6.04 -3.36
N GLU A 53 -9.32 -4.81 -2.83
CA GLU A 53 -8.29 -3.81 -3.14
C GLU A 53 -6.90 -4.34 -2.80
N LEU A 54 -6.72 -4.90 -1.59
CA LEU A 54 -5.48 -5.52 -1.16
C LEU A 54 -5.11 -6.75 -2.02
N ALA A 55 -6.09 -7.60 -2.33
CA ALA A 55 -5.86 -8.79 -3.15
C ALA A 55 -5.35 -8.43 -4.56
N ARG A 56 -5.87 -7.37 -5.17
CA ARG A 56 -5.40 -6.88 -6.48
C ARG A 56 -3.96 -6.40 -6.44
N ALA A 57 -3.55 -5.77 -5.34
CA ALA A 57 -2.17 -5.31 -5.16
C ALA A 57 -1.20 -6.49 -4.95
N LEU A 58 -1.59 -7.50 -4.17
CA LEU A 58 -0.75 -8.66 -3.88
C LEU A 58 -0.67 -9.66 -5.03
N HIS A 59 -1.76 -9.82 -5.79
CA HIS A 59 -1.89 -10.84 -6.84
C HIS A 59 -2.31 -10.27 -8.19
N PRO A 60 -1.58 -9.29 -8.78
CA PRO A 60 -2.02 -8.60 -10.00
C PRO A 60 -2.23 -9.53 -11.20
N ALA A 61 -1.50 -10.65 -11.27
CA ALA A 61 -1.67 -11.67 -12.30
C ALA A 61 -3.05 -12.36 -12.25
N ALA A 62 -3.60 -12.58 -11.06
CA ALA A 62 -4.91 -13.21 -10.87
C ALA A 62 -6.08 -12.30 -11.31
N PHE A 63 -5.83 -11.00 -11.45
CA PHE A 63 -6.84 -10.01 -11.83
C PHE A 63 -6.63 -9.41 -13.22
N ARG A 64 -5.61 -9.88 -13.97
CA ARG A 64 -5.44 -9.52 -15.37
C ARG A 64 -6.59 -10.14 -16.15
N LYS A 65 -7.44 -9.32 -16.77
CA LYS A 65 -8.44 -9.85 -17.71
C LYS A 65 -7.69 -10.61 -18.80
N THR A 66 -7.90 -11.92 -18.88
CA THR A 66 -7.52 -12.69 -20.07
C THR A 66 -8.34 -12.10 -21.21
N GLY A 67 -7.67 -11.52 -22.20
CA GLY A 67 -8.32 -10.99 -23.39
C GLY A 67 -9.10 -12.10 -24.09
N LEU A 68 -10.40 -11.85 -24.29
CA LEU A 68 -11.23 -12.51 -25.28
C LEU A 68 -11.70 -11.42 -26.24
#